data_AF-A0A533UZX1-F1
#
_entry.id   AF-A0A533UZX1-F1
#
_cell.length_a   1.000
_cell.length_b   1.000
_cell.length_c   1.000
_cell.angle_alpha   90.00
_cell.angle_beta   90.00
_cell.angle_gamma   90.00
#
_symmetry.space_group_name_H-M   'P 1'
#
loop_
_entity.id
_entity.type
_entity.pdbx_description
1 polymer ?
#
loop_
_entity_poly.entity_id
_entity_poly.type
_entity_poly.pdbx_seq_one_letter_code
_entity_poly.pdbx_strand_id
1 'polypeptide(L)'
;MFKNPRIQIDVIGFYHKIAMLIDCKHWMKIGNLNVLTFCMNQTKRARIFLDKRKEVEAVIPIIVTFHEYKYDYSNRIPIVPISRFKQFLQNFTFYLDKLELIQRK
;
A
#
# COMPACT_ATOMS: atom_id res chain seq x y z
N MET A 1 13.35 10.75 -23.08
CA MET A 1 12.70 11.32 -21.87
C MET A 1 11.20 11.08 -21.99
N PHE A 2 10.57 10.36 -21.04
CA PHE A 2 9.12 10.14 -21.09
C PHE A 2 8.40 11.48 -20.88
N LYS A 3 7.61 11.92 -21.87
CA LYS A 3 6.94 13.23 -21.85
C LYS A 3 5.82 13.33 -20.79
N ASN A 4 5.30 12.19 -20.31
CA ASN A 4 4.28 12.11 -19.26
C ASN A 4 4.67 11.01 -18.25
N PRO A 5 5.08 11.34 -17.01
CA PRO A 5 5.35 10.33 -16.01
C PRO A 5 4.08 9.51 -15.73
N ARG A 6 4.18 8.19 -15.93
CA ARG A 6 3.06 7.25 -15.71
C ARG A 6 3.10 6.74 -14.27
N ILE A 7 1.92 6.65 -13.65
CA ILE A 7 1.75 6.00 -12.36
C ILE A 7 1.27 4.58 -12.62
N GLN A 8 1.95 3.62 -12.00
CA GLN A 8 1.58 2.21 -12.02
C GLN A 8 1.24 1.76 -10.61
N ILE A 9 0.20 0.93 -10.51
CA ILE A 9 -0.20 0.20 -9.32
C ILE A 9 -0.25 -1.27 -9.76
N ASP A 10 0.41 -2.16 -9.04
CA ASP A 10 0.58 -3.56 -9.49
C ASP A 10 -0.72 -4.34 -9.33
N VAL A 11 -1.37 -4.20 -8.16
CA VAL A 11 -2.64 -4.88 -7.87
C VAL A 11 -3.58 -3.93 -7.13
N ILE A 12 -4.87 -4.04 -7.42
CA ILE A 12 -5.94 -3.31 -6.76
C ILE A 12 -6.97 -4.32 -6.26
N GLY A 13 -7.18 -4.35 -4.94
CA GLY A 13 -8.31 -5.04 -4.32
C GLY A 13 -9.42 -4.07 -3.96
N PHE A 14 -10.67 -4.51 -4.02
CA PHE A 14 -11.82 -3.73 -3.56
C PHE A 14 -12.54 -4.49 -2.44
N TYR A 15 -12.87 -3.77 -1.37
CA TYR A 15 -13.69 -4.26 -0.27
C TYR A 15 -14.70 -3.18 0.09
N HIS A 16 -15.97 -3.39 -0.27
CA HIS A 16 -16.99 -2.34 -0.26
C HIS A 16 -16.48 -1.09 -1.00
N LYS A 17 -16.47 0.08 -0.34
CA LYS A 17 -15.98 1.35 -0.90
C LYS A 17 -14.51 1.65 -0.52
N ILE A 18 -13.79 0.65 0.02
CA ILE A 18 -12.37 0.74 0.35
C ILE A 18 -11.57 0.05 -0.75
N ALA A 19 -10.61 0.74 -1.33
CA ALA A 19 -9.63 0.14 -2.24
C ALA A 19 -8.32 -0.18 -1.51
N MET A 20 -7.78 -1.37 -1.74
CA MET A 20 -6.46 -1.79 -1.31
C MET A 20 -5.50 -1.68 -2.48
N LEU A 21 -4.54 -0.75 -2.42
CA LEU A 21 -3.56 -0.57 -3.49
C LEU A 21 -2.26 -1.23 -3.12
N ILE A 22 -1.88 -2.23 -3.88
CA ILE A 22 -0.78 -3.12 -3.55
C ILE A 22 0.37 -2.87 -4.52
N ASP A 23 1.54 -2.63 -3.95
CA ASP A 23 2.82 -2.55 -4.65
C ASP A 23 3.65 -3.78 -4.25
N CYS A 24 4.00 -4.61 -5.24
CA CYS A 24 4.70 -5.86 -5.01
C CYS A 24 6.21 -5.63 -5.12
N LYS A 25 6.97 -6.14 -4.15
CA LYS A 25 8.40 -5.93 -4.08
C LYS A 25 9.15 -7.22 -3.76
N HIS A 26 10.09 -7.56 -4.64
CA HIS A 26 11.04 -8.65 -4.44
C HIS A 26 12.30 -8.08 -3.76
N TRP A 27 12.42 -8.21 -2.44
CA TRP A 27 13.54 -7.63 -1.68
C TRP A 27 14.56 -8.70 -1.28
N MET A 28 15.72 -8.75 -1.95
CA MET A 28 16.81 -9.63 -1.51
C MET A 28 17.77 -8.95 -0.52
N LYS A 29 17.83 -7.61 -0.44
CA LYS A 29 18.59 -6.80 0.54
C LYS A 29 18.41 -5.33 0.17
N ILE A 30 17.59 -4.60 0.91
CA ILE A 30 17.45 -3.16 0.73
C ILE A 30 17.56 -2.52 2.12
N GLY A 31 18.47 -1.55 2.28
CA GLY A 31 18.64 -0.79 3.52
C GLY A 31 17.47 0.15 3.83
N ASN A 32 17.37 0.59 5.08
CA ASN A 32 16.23 1.30 5.67
C ASN A 32 15.72 2.53 4.86
N LEU A 33 16.63 3.28 4.21
CA LEU A 33 16.31 4.51 3.46
C LEU A 33 15.33 4.28 2.29
N ASN A 34 15.36 3.10 1.68
CA ASN A 34 14.53 2.81 0.52
C ASN A 34 13.08 2.48 0.90
N VAL A 35 12.84 1.92 2.09
CA VAL A 35 11.48 1.51 2.51
C VAL A 35 10.58 2.70 2.75
N LEU A 36 11.06 3.72 3.46
CA LEU A 36 10.32 4.97 3.62
C LEU A 36 9.98 5.59 2.26
N THR A 37 10.90 5.55 1.31
CA THR A 37 10.68 6.05 -0.05
C THR A 37 9.59 5.26 -0.77
N PHE A 38 9.56 3.94 -0.67
CA PHE A 38 8.48 3.11 -1.24
C PHE A 38 7.14 3.43 -0.59
N CYS A 39 7.09 3.54 0.73
CA CYS A 39 5.91 3.93 1.48
C CYS A 39 5.35 5.30 1.01
N MET A 40 6.20 6.33 0.97
CA MET A 40 5.80 7.66 0.51
C MET A 40 5.29 7.66 -0.93
N ASN A 41 5.98 6.93 -1.82
CA ASN A 41 5.57 6.79 -3.20
C ASN A 41 4.21 6.09 -3.30
N GLN A 42 3.98 5.04 -2.53
CA GLN A 42 2.70 4.33 -2.53
C GLN A 42 1.56 5.19 -1.97
N THR A 43 1.79 5.97 -0.92
CA THR A 43 0.84 6.97 -0.43
C THR A 43 0.49 8.00 -1.50
N LYS A 44 1.48 8.51 -2.25
CA LYS A 44 1.24 9.45 -3.35
C LYS A 44 0.35 8.84 -4.43
N ARG A 45 0.61 7.59 -4.82
CA ARG A 45 -0.21 6.87 -5.81
C ARG A 45 -1.63 6.66 -5.29
N ALA A 46 -1.80 6.35 -4.02
CA ALA A 46 -3.09 6.17 -3.38
C ALA A 46 -3.95 7.43 -3.38
N ARG A 47 -3.36 8.59 -3.07
CA ARG A 47 -4.06 9.89 -3.17
C ARG A 47 -4.53 10.16 -4.60
N ILE A 48 -3.64 9.98 -5.58
CA ILE A 48 -3.97 10.20 -7.00
C ILE A 48 -5.05 9.23 -7.49
N PHE A 49 -5.01 7.97 -7.05
CA PHE A 49 -6.04 6.99 -7.36
C PHE A 49 -7.40 7.40 -6.78
N LEU A 50 -7.44 7.79 -5.50
CA LEU A 50 -8.66 8.23 -4.84
C LEU A 50 -9.26 9.48 -5.52
N ASP A 51 -8.43 10.43 -5.94
CA ASP A 51 -8.90 11.63 -6.64
C ASP A 51 -9.62 11.28 -7.96
N LYS A 52 -9.13 10.24 -8.65
CA LYS A 52 -9.62 9.79 -9.97
C LYS A 52 -10.81 8.82 -9.90
N ARG A 53 -10.96 8.04 -8.81
CA ARG A 53 -11.99 6.98 -8.69
C ARG A 53 -13.07 7.38 -7.70
N LYS A 54 -14.09 8.10 -8.18
CA LYS A 54 -15.14 8.73 -7.35
C LYS A 54 -16.01 7.72 -6.58
N GLU A 55 -16.08 6.49 -7.06
CA GLU A 55 -16.80 5.38 -6.42
C GLU A 55 -16.10 4.85 -5.15
N VAL A 56 -14.83 5.20 -4.94
CA VAL A 56 -14.02 4.80 -3.79
C VAL A 56 -14.06 5.91 -2.73
N GLU A 57 -14.34 5.54 -1.49
CA GLU A 57 -14.41 6.44 -0.32
C GLU A 57 -13.09 6.46 0.46
N ALA A 58 -12.36 5.36 0.48
CA ALA A 58 -11.09 5.28 1.16
C ALA A 58 -10.10 4.33 0.47
N VAL A 59 -8.80 4.56 0.71
CA VAL A 59 -7.72 3.74 0.18
C VAL A 59 -6.77 3.32 1.29
N ILE A 60 -6.41 2.04 1.30
CA ILE A 60 -5.32 1.48 2.10
C ILE A 60 -4.15 1.19 1.16
N PRO A 61 -3.04 1.96 1.22
CA PRO A 61 -1.81 1.59 0.54
C PRO A 61 -1.18 0.38 1.23
N ILE A 62 -0.73 -0.61 0.47
CA ILE A 62 -0.09 -1.83 0.98
C ILE A 62 1.17 -2.10 0.16
N ILE A 63 2.24 -2.53 0.84
CA ILE A 63 3.41 -3.09 0.18
C ILE A 63 3.45 -4.58 0.47
N VAL A 64 3.53 -5.41 -0.56
CA VAL A 64 3.68 -6.86 -0.41
C VAL A 64 5.12 -7.24 -0.73
N THR A 65 5.77 -7.97 0.18
CA THR A 65 7.15 -8.41 0.03
C THR A 65 7.25 -9.91 -0.20
N PHE A 66 8.24 -10.36 -0.97
CA PHE A 66 8.47 -11.79 -1.12
C PHE A 66 9.01 -12.45 0.17
N HIS A 67 9.92 -11.77 0.86
CA HIS A 67 10.53 -12.26 2.11
C HIS A 67 9.94 -11.57 3.35
N GLU A 68 10.10 -12.23 4.50
CA GLU A 68 9.81 -11.66 5.82
C GLU A 68 10.54 -10.33 5.99
N TYR A 69 9.79 -9.30 6.34
CA TYR A 69 10.31 -7.97 6.56
C TYR A 69 10.13 -7.59 8.02
N LYS A 70 11.24 -7.51 8.75
CA LYS A 70 11.28 -7.05 10.14
C LYS A 70 11.59 -5.56 10.12
N TYR A 71 10.57 -4.70 10.17
CA TYR A 71 10.81 -3.27 10.38
C TYR A 71 9.69 -2.59 11.16
N ASP A 72 10.09 -1.46 11.75
CA ASP A 72 9.47 -0.70 12.81
C ASP A 72 8.45 0.34 12.31
N TYR A 73 7.52 0.67 13.21
CA TYR A 73 6.17 1.18 13.01
C TYR A 73 6.04 2.67 12.63
N SER A 74 7.03 3.27 11.97
CA SER A 74 7.00 4.73 11.75
C SER A 74 6.07 5.21 10.64
N ASN A 75 5.62 4.31 9.75
CA ASN A 75 4.68 4.63 8.68
C ASN A 75 3.55 3.60 8.75
N ARG A 76 2.31 4.03 9.02
CA ARG A 76 1.11 3.16 9.18
C ARG A 76 0.74 2.35 7.91
N ILE A 77 1.62 2.31 6.92
CA ILE A 77 1.49 1.54 5.69
C ILE A 77 1.91 0.09 5.98
N PRO A 78 1.00 -0.88 5.83
CA PRO A 78 1.32 -2.28 6.03
C PRO A 78 2.31 -2.78 4.98
N ILE A 79 3.43 -3.33 5.47
CA ILE A 79 4.40 -4.09 4.67
C ILE A 79 4.21 -5.56 5.04
N VAL A 80 3.66 -6.33 4.12
CA VAL A 80 3.16 -7.68 4.41
C VAL A 80 3.91 -8.70 3.56
N PRO A 81 4.60 -9.68 4.17
CA PRO A 81 5.15 -10.80 3.42
C PRO A 81 4.04 -11.57 2.70
N ILE A 82 4.28 -11.98 1.46
CA ILE A 82 3.29 -12.71 0.64
C ILE A 82 2.78 -13.96 1.34
N SER A 83 3.64 -14.63 2.14
CA SER A 83 3.29 -15.79 2.97
C SER A 83 2.20 -15.50 4.01
N ARG A 84 2.09 -14.25 4.50
CA ARG A 84 1.10 -13.80 5.49
C ARG A 84 -0.02 -12.97 4.88
N PHE A 85 0.05 -12.68 3.58
CA PHE A 85 -0.87 -11.74 2.93
C PHE A 85 -2.32 -12.20 3.02
N LYS A 86 -2.58 -13.52 2.87
CA LYS A 86 -3.93 -14.08 3.07
C LYS A 86 -4.47 -13.79 4.47
N GLN A 87 -3.67 -14.04 5.50
CA GLN A 87 -4.07 -13.78 6.88
C GLN A 87 -4.30 -12.29 7.14
N PHE A 88 -3.46 -11.42 6.58
CA PHE A 88 -3.66 -9.97 6.64
C PHE A 88 -5.02 -9.58 6.05
N LEU A 89 -5.35 -10.04 4.83
CA LEU A 89 -6.62 -9.74 4.17
C LEU A 89 -7.85 -10.27 4.94
N GLN A 90 -7.70 -11.34 5.71
CA GLN A 90 -8.78 -11.86 6.55
C GLN A 90 -9.02 -11.03 7.81
N ASN A 91 -8.04 -10.23 8.24
CA ASN A 91 -8.06 -9.56 9.55
C ASN A 91 -7.87 -8.03 9.48
N PHE A 92 -7.63 -7.44 8.31
CA PHE A 92 -7.28 -6.01 8.19
C PHE A 92 -8.33 -5.07 8.78
N THR A 93 -9.62 -5.46 8.78
CA THR A 93 -10.72 -4.68 9.36
C THR A 93 -10.54 -4.45 10.86
N PHE A 94 -9.90 -5.38 11.58
CA PHE A 94 -9.61 -5.24 13.02
C PHE A 94 -8.45 -4.27 13.31
N TYR A 95 -7.72 -3.85 12.28
CA TYR A 95 -6.53 -3.02 12.41
C TYR A 95 -6.69 -1.65 11.73
N LEU A 96 -7.88 -1.29 11.24
CA LEU A 96 -8.09 -0.06 10.46
C LEU A 96 -7.63 1.21 11.17
N ASP A 97 -7.75 1.27 12.49
CA ASP A 97 -7.28 2.37 13.34
C ASP A 97 -5.75 2.52 13.36
N LYS A 98 -5.03 1.42 13.08
CA LYS A 98 -3.57 1.35 13.04
C LYS A 98 -3.00 1.50 11.62
N LEU A 99 -3.85 1.40 10.59
CA LEU A 99 -3.44 1.49 9.20
C LEU A 99 -3.56 2.94 8.69
N GLU A 100 -2.74 3.27 7.69
CA GLU A 100 -2.90 4.49 6.91
C GLU A 100 -4.16 4.33 6.06
N LEU A 101 -5.23 5.03 6.44
CA LEU A 101 -6.49 5.07 5.70
C LEU A 101 -6.64 6.45 5.06
N ILE A 102 -6.45 6.53 3.75
CA ILE A 102 -6.58 7.77 2.99
C ILE A 102 -8.05 7.90 2.59
N GLN A 103 -8.78 8.79 3.26
CA GLN A 103 -10.20 9.02 3.03
C GLN A 103 -10.44 10.17 2.07
N ARG A 104 -11.56 10.11 1.35
CA ARG A 104 -12.06 11.24 0.56
C ARG A 104 -12.53 12.31 1.55
N LYS A 105 -12.01 13.53 1.38
CA LYS A 105 -12.51 14.72 2.09
C LYS A 105 -13.91 15.09 1.60
#